data_AF-A0A0Q6VEG1-F1
#
_entry.id   AF-A0A0Q6VEG1-F1
#
_cell.length_a   1.000
_cell.length_b   1.000
_cell.length_c   1.000
_cell.angle_alpha   90.00
_cell.angle_beta   90.00
_cell.angle_gamma   90.00
#
_symmetry.space_group_name_H-M   'P 1'
#
loop_
_entity.id
_entity.type
_entity.pdbx_description
1 polymer ?
#
loop_
_entity_poly.entity_id
_entity_poly.type
_entity_poly.pdbx_seq_one_letter_code
_entity_poly.pdbx_strand_id
1 'polypeptide(L)'
;MLEDLLTPDSLPGTIDYAAGKIRKVSAFSVEARSISPAEERDDFEPPGRIALQPVEMIAGDGWLISCWHPRSIYRGIHLEREEPSEGRDALIRAVESRWAADLGAVGHTAADLGILVMEELALTYAPTLRKLHEWLEQWEIGLYVGRRTERRPLAELWGSTALFRKWLAPLNPPGVQKDISKAWLLGATDHALCSSVDTRIDRALERGQELAATLRSSFNMLHSETEEGARRRQERGQHQIEILAAVFLVPTLIVGFFGANTWLPGRSGSVAAFEIMVAALAVLTLGVVGFLIMSRRVDRAMDREAEAELADMRAFLGYRGP
;
A
#
# COMPACT_ATOMS: atom_id res chain seq x y z
N MET A 1 -9.30 -16.61 34.59
CA MET A 1 -9.98 -15.29 34.57
C MET A 1 -8.99 -14.15 34.80
N LEU A 2 -8.38 -14.00 35.98
CA LEU A 2 -7.37 -12.93 36.20
C LEU A 2 -6.10 -13.14 35.35
N GLU A 3 -5.65 -14.38 35.19
CA GLU A 3 -4.50 -14.71 34.33
C GLU A 3 -4.75 -14.29 32.86
N ASP A 4 -5.99 -14.44 32.39
CA ASP A 4 -6.41 -14.04 31.05
C ASP A 4 -6.43 -12.51 30.86
N LEU A 5 -6.39 -11.72 31.94
CA LEU A 5 -6.21 -10.26 31.85
C LEU A 5 -4.74 -9.86 31.76
N LEU A 6 -3.82 -10.71 32.20
CA LEU A 6 -2.39 -10.37 32.28
C LEU A 6 -1.67 -10.64 30.96
N THR A 7 -2.25 -11.49 30.11
CA THR A 7 -1.72 -11.81 28.79
C THR A 7 -2.66 -11.24 27.73
N PRO A 8 -2.19 -10.35 26.84
CA PRO A 8 -3.04 -9.80 25.79
C PRO A 8 -3.48 -10.91 24.84
N ASP A 9 -4.73 -10.89 24.42
CA ASP A 9 -5.21 -11.83 23.41
C ASP A 9 -4.58 -11.50 22.05
N SER A 10 -4.32 -12.54 21.24
CA SER A 10 -3.74 -12.36 19.91
C SER A 10 -4.64 -11.58 18.94
N LEU A 11 -5.95 -11.59 19.21
CA LEU A 11 -6.97 -10.83 18.53
C LEU A 11 -8.06 -10.41 19.53
N PRO A 12 -8.73 -9.27 19.30
CA PRO A 12 -9.92 -8.86 20.03
C PRO A 12 -11.01 -9.94 20.02
N GLY A 13 -11.87 -9.95 21.03
CA GLY A 13 -12.91 -10.97 21.17
C GLY A 13 -13.62 -10.92 22.52
N THR A 14 -14.45 -11.93 22.79
CA THR A 14 -15.11 -12.11 24.07
C THR A 14 -14.94 -13.53 24.60
N ILE A 15 -14.84 -13.67 25.92
CA ILE A 15 -14.74 -14.96 26.61
C ILE A 15 -15.72 -14.96 27.79
N ASP A 16 -16.60 -15.95 27.84
CA ASP A 16 -17.58 -16.13 28.90
C ASP A 16 -17.01 -16.96 30.06
N TYR A 17 -17.24 -16.50 31.29
CA TYR A 17 -16.89 -17.20 32.53
C TYR A 17 -18.13 -17.44 33.39
N ALA A 18 -18.00 -18.35 34.36
CA ALA A 18 -19.01 -18.62 35.40
C ALA A 18 -20.43 -18.88 34.83
N ALA A 19 -20.51 -19.67 33.75
CA ALA A 19 -21.74 -19.98 33.02
C ALA A 19 -22.46 -18.74 32.46
N GLY A 20 -21.70 -17.78 31.93
CA GLY A 20 -22.25 -16.57 31.32
C GLY A 20 -22.72 -15.53 32.35
N LYS A 21 -22.08 -15.49 33.52
CA LYS A 21 -22.29 -14.43 34.52
C LYS A 21 -21.26 -13.32 34.44
N ILE A 22 -20.09 -13.63 33.86
CA ILE A 22 -18.97 -12.71 33.69
C ILE A 22 -18.48 -12.85 32.26
N ARG A 23 -18.22 -11.73 31.58
CA ARG A 23 -17.69 -11.72 30.23
C ARG A 23 -16.41 -10.88 30.20
N LYS A 24 -15.34 -11.47 29.68
CA LYS A 24 -14.14 -10.75 29.26
C LYS A 24 -14.37 -10.22 27.85
N VAL A 25 -13.92 -9.00 27.59
CA VAL A 25 -13.76 -8.45 26.26
C VAL A 25 -12.32 -7.99 26.07
N SER A 26 -11.77 -8.30 24.91
CA SER A 26 -10.48 -7.82 24.43
C SER A 26 -10.74 -6.77 23.37
N ALA A 27 -10.35 -5.54 23.62
CA ALA A 27 -10.49 -4.40 22.71
C ALA A 27 -9.11 -3.76 22.44
N PHE A 28 -9.06 -2.71 21.64
CA PHE A 28 -7.79 -2.04 21.38
C PHE A 28 -7.96 -0.56 21.05
N SER A 29 -6.94 0.24 21.34
CA SER A 29 -6.75 1.56 20.72
C SER A 29 -5.76 1.45 19.55
N VAL A 30 -5.85 2.38 18.61
CA VAL A 30 -4.93 2.46 17.49
C VAL A 30 -4.50 3.89 17.18
N GLU A 31 -3.24 4.06 16.81
CA GLU A 31 -2.70 5.35 16.41
C GLU A 31 -1.82 5.18 15.17
N ALA A 32 -2.03 6.01 14.15
CA ALA A 32 -1.11 6.16 13.03
C ALA A 32 -0.04 7.21 13.37
N ARG A 33 1.23 6.83 13.26
CA ARG A 33 2.39 7.70 13.55
C ARG A 33 3.22 7.91 12.29
N SER A 34 3.37 9.16 11.85
CA SER A 34 4.36 9.50 10.83
C SER A 34 5.77 9.21 11.36
N ILE A 35 6.65 8.75 10.49
CA ILE A 35 8.07 8.66 10.78
C ILE A 35 8.60 10.08 10.60
N SER A 36 8.62 10.88 11.68
CA SER A 36 9.00 12.30 11.62
C SER A 36 10.29 12.50 10.81
N PRO A 37 10.29 13.38 9.78
CA PRO A 37 11.51 13.76 9.09
C PRO A 37 12.12 14.92 9.88
N ALA A 38 12.89 14.61 10.93
CA ALA A 38 13.60 15.68 11.62
C ALA A 38 14.69 16.31 10.73
N GLU A 39 15.16 15.65 9.66
CA GLU A 39 16.34 16.12 8.92
C GLU A 39 16.30 15.99 7.38
N GLU A 40 15.30 15.34 6.77
CA GLU A 40 15.28 15.16 5.30
C GLU A 40 14.11 15.88 4.63
N ARG A 41 14.49 16.89 3.84
CA ARG A 41 13.66 17.76 3.00
C ARG A 41 13.07 17.05 1.77
N ASP A 42 12.81 15.76 1.86
CA ASP A 42 12.15 15.06 0.76
C ASP A 42 10.64 15.24 0.92
N ASP A 43 9.96 15.81 -0.08
CA ASP A 43 8.53 16.18 -0.02
C ASP A 43 7.57 14.96 0.10
N PHE A 44 8.10 13.76 0.38
CA PHE A 44 7.37 12.51 0.43
C PHE A 44 7.61 11.81 1.77
N GLU A 45 6.62 11.84 2.65
CA GLU A 45 6.65 11.03 3.86
C GLU A 45 6.41 9.56 3.49
N PRO A 46 7.34 8.63 3.80
CA PRO A 46 7.04 7.21 3.68
C PRO A 46 5.84 6.87 4.60
N PRO A 47 5.03 5.86 4.24
CA PRO A 47 3.94 5.43 5.09
C PRO A 47 4.48 5.12 6.48
N GLY A 48 3.80 5.69 7.46
CA GLY A 48 4.25 5.61 8.84
C GLY A 48 3.97 4.25 9.48
N ARG A 49 3.90 4.28 10.82
CA ARG A 49 3.67 3.11 11.65
C ARG A 49 2.26 3.11 12.22
N ILE A 50 1.70 1.93 12.46
CA ILE A 50 0.50 1.79 13.29
C ILE A 50 0.91 1.28 14.67
N ALA A 51 0.46 1.95 15.72
CA ALA A 51 0.60 1.51 17.10
C ALA A 51 -0.74 0.96 17.60
N LEU A 52 -0.79 -0.34 17.91
CA LEU A 52 -1.97 -1.00 18.48
C LEU A 52 -1.76 -1.21 19.98
N GLN A 53 -2.75 -0.86 20.79
CA GLN A 53 -2.69 -1.08 22.24
C GLN A 53 -3.84 -1.98 22.68
N PRO A 54 -3.57 -3.24 23.05
CA PRO A 54 -4.59 -4.14 23.57
C PRO A 54 -5.09 -3.68 24.94
N VAL A 55 -6.40 -3.78 25.15
CA VAL A 55 -7.07 -3.48 26.41
C VAL A 55 -8.02 -4.63 26.75
N GLU A 56 -7.75 -5.30 27.85
CA GLU A 56 -8.54 -6.42 28.34
C GLU A 56 -9.47 -5.93 29.44
N MET A 57 -10.75 -6.28 29.38
CA MET A 57 -11.75 -5.83 30.34
C MET A 57 -12.62 -6.99 30.80
N ILE A 58 -12.92 -7.04 32.10
CA ILE A 58 -13.86 -7.98 32.68
C ILE A 58 -14.85 -7.21 33.55
N ALA A 59 -16.13 -7.37 33.27
CA ALA A 59 -17.21 -6.80 34.06
C ALA A 59 -17.97 -7.90 34.82
N GLY A 60 -18.28 -7.62 36.08
CA GLY A 60 -19.17 -8.41 36.91
C GLY A 60 -20.23 -7.53 37.58
N ASP A 61 -20.85 -8.04 38.65
CA ASP A 61 -21.88 -7.32 39.37
C ASP A 61 -21.30 -6.13 40.16
N GLY A 62 -21.45 -4.92 39.61
CA GLY A 62 -21.00 -3.67 40.24
C GLY A 62 -19.51 -3.35 40.13
N TRP A 63 -18.72 -4.13 39.38
CA TRP A 63 -17.29 -3.88 39.20
C TRP A 63 -16.80 -4.13 37.77
N LEU A 64 -15.80 -3.35 37.37
CA LEU A 64 -15.06 -3.48 36.11
C LEU A 64 -13.56 -3.53 36.41
N ILE A 65 -12.86 -4.52 35.86
CA ILE A 65 -11.40 -4.59 35.89
C ILE A 65 -10.91 -4.38 34.45
N SER A 66 -9.95 -3.49 34.25
CA SER A 66 -9.26 -3.31 32.96
C SER A 66 -7.75 -3.51 33.09
N CYS A 67 -7.15 -4.18 32.12
CA CYS A 67 -5.71 -4.29 31.96
C CYS A 67 -5.30 -3.64 30.63
N TRP A 68 -4.25 -2.82 30.70
CA TRP A 68 -3.73 -2.07 29.56
C TRP A 68 -2.35 -2.61 29.22
N HIS A 69 -2.22 -3.19 28.05
CA HIS A 69 -0.97 -3.82 27.64
C HIS A 69 -0.02 -2.83 26.98
N PRO A 70 1.28 -3.19 26.86
CA PRO A 70 2.21 -2.49 26.00
C PRO A 70 1.66 -2.31 24.57
N ARG A 71 2.02 -1.19 23.95
CA ARG A 71 1.65 -0.88 22.57
C ARG A 71 2.54 -1.66 21.63
N SER A 72 1.96 -2.38 20.68
CA SER A 72 2.68 -3.03 19.60
C SER A 72 2.79 -2.08 18.40
N ILE A 73 4.01 -1.78 17.98
CA ILE A 73 4.31 -0.86 16.87
C ILE A 73 4.58 -1.67 15.61
N TYR A 74 3.78 -1.45 14.58
CA TYR A 74 3.84 -2.17 13.32
C TYR A 74 4.24 -1.28 12.16
N ARG A 75 5.04 -1.85 11.25
CA ARG A 75 5.28 -1.33 9.91
C ARG A 75 4.72 -2.34 8.91
N GLY A 76 3.59 -1.99 8.32
CA GLY A 76 2.77 -2.96 7.60
C GLY A 76 2.26 -4.06 8.53
N ILE A 77 2.61 -5.31 8.22
CA ILE A 77 2.26 -6.47 9.06
C ILE A 77 3.36 -6.84 10.07
N HIS A 78 4.53 -6.21 9.99
CA HIS A 78 5.69 -6.58 10.79
C HIS A 78 5.71 -5.82 12.11
N LEU A 79 5.74 -6.54 13.22
CA LEU A 79 5.99 -5.98 14.53
C LEU A 79 7.45 -5.49 14.58
N GLU A 80 7.64 -4.20 14.82
CA GLU A 80 8.98 -3.62 14.97
C GLU A 80 9.43 -3.60 16.43
N ARG A 81 8.53 -3.19 17.33
CA ARG A 81 8.82 -3.08 18.76
C ARG A 81 7.55 -3.00 19.60
N GLU A 82 7.72 -3.21 20.89
CA GLU A 82 6.71 -2.88 21.90
C GLU A 82 7.12 -1.63 22.67
N GLU A 83 6.15 -0.80 23.02
CA GLU A 83 6.32 0.42 23.81
C GLU A 83 5.41 0.37 25.05
N PRO A 84 5.74 1.10 26.13
CA PRO A 84 4.84 1.24 27.26
C PRO A 84 3.45 1.75 26.84
N SER A 85 2.43 1.43 27.64
CA SER A 85 1.09 1.98 27.47
C SER A 85 1.13 3.51 27.52
N GLU A 86 0.57 4.19 26.52
CA GLU A 86 0.42 5.64 26.48
C GLU A 86 -1.07 5.99 26.32
N GLY A 87 -1.46 7.22 26.64
CA GLY A 87 -2.83 7.70 26.44
C GLY A 87 -3.89 7.15 27.41
N ARG A 88 -3.57 6.11 28.19
CA ARG A 88 -4.47 5.52 29.22
C ARG A 88 -5.11 6.58 30.10
N ASP A 89 -4.31 7.47 30.70
CA ASP A 89 -4.84 8.46 31.66
C ASP A 89 -5.76 9.48 30.98
N ALA A 90 -5.48 9.84 29.72
CA ALA A 90 -6.33 10.75 28.97
C ALA A 90 -7.69 10.09 28.66
N LEU A 91 -7.66 8.81 28.26
CA LEU A 91 -8.87 8.05 28.02
C LEU A 91 -9.68 7.86 29.31
N ILE A 92 -9.03 7.48 30.42
CA ILE A 92 -9.71 7.33 31.72
C ILE A 92 -10.39 8.63 32.12
N ARG A 93 -9.72 9.79 31.99
CA ARG A 93 -10.35 11.09 32.25
C ARG A 93 -11.55 11.39 31.35
N ALA A 94 -11.50 10.99 30.07
CA ALA A 94 -12.63 11.14 29.15
C ALA A 94 -13.82 10.26 29.59
N VAL A 95 -13.55 9.00 29.94
CA VAL A 95 -14.55 8.07 30.49
C VAL A 95 -15.15 8.62 31.79
N GLU A 96 -14.33 9.04 32.74
CA GLU A 96 -14.76 9.63 34.02
C GLU A 96 -15.65 10.86 33.79
N SER A 97 -15.24 11.77 32.91
CA SER A 97 -16.01 12.98 32.62
C SER A 97 -17.38 12.66 32.01
N ARG A 98 -17.45 11.67 31.11
CA ARG A 98 -18.71 11.27 30.46
C ARG A 98 -19.60 10.49 31.42
N TRP A 99 -19.02 9.57 32.18
CA TRP A 99 -19.73 8.81 33.21
C TRP A 99 -20.34 9.73 34.25
N ALA A 100 -19.57 10.74 34.72
CA ALA A 100 -20.03 11.71 35.70
C ALA A 100 -21.16 12.62 35.18
N ALA A 101 -21.10 13.01 33.90
CA ALA A 101 -22.11 13.86 33.28
C ALA A 101 -23.48 13.17 33.18
N ASP A 102 -23.49 11.83 33.12
CA ASP A 102 -24.68 11.04 32.88
C ASP A 102 -25.25 10.37 34.15
N LEU A 103 -24.67 10.60 35.33
CA LEU A 103 -25.04 10.01 36.64
C LEU A 103 -26.53 10.14 37.05
N GLY A 104 -27.32 10.92 36.32
CA GLY A 104 -28.77 11.08 36.52
C GLY A 104 -29.64 10.21 35.61
N ALA A 105 -29.07 9.49 34.64
CA ALA A 105 -29.79 8.59 33.76
C ALA A 105 -29.94 7.20 34.40
N VAL A 106 -31.01 6.48 34.03
CA VAL A 106 -31.26 5.11 34.52
C VAL A 106 -30.35 4.14 33.79
N GLY A 107 -29.55 3.36 34.53
CA GLY A 107 -28.79 2.22 33.98
C GLY A 107 -27.26 2.44 33.96
N HIS A 108 -26.63 2.41 35.13
CA HIS A 108 -25.18 2.51 35.29
C HIS A 108 -24.60 1.19 35.78
N THR A 109 -24.60 0.17 34.93
CA THR A 109 -23.95 -1.10 35.27
C THR A 109 -22.44 -1.03 35.00
N ALA A 110 -21.68 -1.95 35.58
CA ALA A 110 -20.26 -2.08 35.25
C ALA A 110 -20.02 -2.42 33.77
N ALA A 111 -20.99 -3.08 33.13
CA ALA A 111 -20.95 -3.34 31.70
C ALA A 111 -21.09 -2.05 30.90
N ASP A 112 -22.02 -1.15 31.25
CA ASP A 112 -22.17 0.16 30.60
C ASP A 112 -20.87 0.98 30.70
N LEU A 113 -20.19 0.94 31.86
CA LEU A 113 -18.88 1.57 32.02
C LEU A 113 -17.83 0.95 31.09
N GLY A 114 -17.82 -0.37 30.93
CA GLY A 114 -16.92 -1.05 30.00
C GLY A 114 -17.23 -0.73 28.53
N ILE A 115 -18.51 -0.61 28.15
CA ILE A 115 -18.90 -0.15 26.80
C ILE A 115 -18.47 1.30 26.59
N LEU A 116 -18.53 2.16 27.61
CA LEU A 116 -18.04 3.54 27.52
C LEU A 116 -16.53 3.58 27.27
N VAL A 117 -15.75 2.71 27.94
CA VAL A 117 -14.31 2.54 27.64
C VAL A 117 -14.12 2.10 26.18
N MET A 118 -14.90 1.12 25.69
CA MET A 118 -14.84 0.69 24.29
C MET A 118 -15.18 1.81 23.31
N GLU A 119 -16.12 2.69 23.65
CA GLU A 119 -16.45 3.84 22.81
C GLU A 119 -15.27 4.80 22.67
N GLU A 120 -14.60 5.12 23.79
CA GLU A 120 -13.42 5.98 23.76
C GLU A 120 -12.25 5.34 23.00
N LEU A 121 -12.08 4.02 23.10
CA LEU A 121 -11.12 3.28 22.26
C LEU A 121 -11.51 3.38 20.76
N ALA A 122 -12.78 3.23 20.44
CA ALA A 122 -13.29 3.30 19.06
C ALA A 122 -13.16 4.70 18.43
N LEU A 123 -13.07 5.77 19.23
CA LEU A 123 -12.77 7.12 18.73
C LEU A 123 -11.40 7.21 18.05
N THR A 124 -10.48 6.30 18.36
CA THR A 124 -9.14 6.27 17.75
C THR A 124 -9.11 5.70 16.33
N TYR A 125 -10.17 5.01 15.90
CA TYR A 125 -10.24 4.31 14.62
C TYR A 125 -10.31 5.26 13.43
N ALA A 126 -11.20 6.26 13.49
CA ALA A 126 -11.41 7.19 12.38
C ALA A 126 -10.20 8.11 12.11
N PRO A 127 -9.52 8.69 13.12
CA PRO A 127 -8.26 9.41 12.91
C PRO A 127 -7.18 8.54 12.26
N THR A 128 -7.02 7.29 12.71
CA THR A 128 -6.06 6.35 12.12
C THR A 128 -6.35 6.08 10.65
N LEU A 129 -7.60 5.75 10.30
CA LEU A 129 -7.99 5.51 8.91
C LEU A 129 -7.79 6.74 8.02
N ARG A 130 -8.07 7.95 8.53
CA ARG A 130 -7.77 9.20 7.80
C ARG A 130 -6.29 9.33 7.50
N LYS A 131 -5.41 9.02 8.46
CA LYS A 131 -3.96 9.08 8.25
C LYS A 131 -3.46 8.01 7.27
N LEU A 132 -4.04 6.81 7.29
CA LEU A 132 -3.74 5.78 6.28
C LEU A 132 -4.16 6.21 4.87
N HIS A 133 -5.31 6.90 4.76
CA HIS A 133 -5.77 7.46 3.49
C HIS A 133 -4.83 8.57 3.00
N GLU A 134 -4.43 9.48 3.90
CA GLU A 134 -3.46 10.55 3.60
C GLU A 134 -2.13 9.97 3.08
N TRP A 135 -1.61 8.90 3.68
CA TRP A 135 -0.41 8.21 3.18
C TRP A 135 -0.61 7.60 1.79
N LEU A 136 -1.81 7.09 1.48
CA LEU A 136 -2.12 6.61 0.13
C LEU A 136 -2.15 7.75 -0.88
N GLU A 137 -2.87 8.83 -0.58
CA GLU A 137 -2.96 10.00 -1.45
C GLU A 137 -1.58 10.59 -1.73
N GLN A 138 -0.73 10.71 -0.70
CA GLN A 138 0.66 11.14 -0.86
C GLN A 138 1.40 10.20 -1.82
N TRP A 139 1.32 8.88 -1.60
CA TRP A 139 1.91 7.86 -2.49
C TRP A 139 1.45 8.00 -3.95
N GLU A 140 0.15 8.21 -4.18
CA GLU A 140 -0.42 8.38 -5.51
C GLU A 140 0.08 9.67 -6.18
N ILE A 141 0.16 10.78 -5.44
CA ILE A 141 0.76 12.03 -5.94
C ILE A 141 2.21 11.79 -6.37
N GLY A 142 2.98 11.05 -5.57
CA GLY A 142 4.36 10.69 -5.91
C GLY A 142 4.48 9.95 -7.25
N LEU A 143 3.53 9.03 -7.51
CA LEU A 143 3.44 8.30 -8.79
C LEU A 143 3.16 9.25 -9.96
N TYR A 144 2.15 10.12 -9.87
CA TYR A 144 1.76 11.01 -10.96
C TYR A 144 2.80 12.08 -11.29
N VAL A 145 3.53 12.56 -10.29
CA VAL A 145 4.60 13.55 -10.49
C VAL A 145 5.84 12.92 -11.15
N GLY A 146 5.81 11.61 -11.44
CA GLY A 146 6.89 10.90 -12.13
C GLY A 146 8.11 10.66 -11.23
N ARG A 147 7.93 10.71 -9.91
CA ARG A 147 8.96 10.23 -8.98
C ARG A 147 9.01 8.70 -9.09
N ARG A 148 10.19 8.12 -8.87
CA ARG A 148 10.30 6.65 -8.78
C ARG A 148 9.64 6.19 -7.50
N THR A 149 8.35 5.91 -7.54
CA THR A 149 7.63 5.39 -6.39
C THR A 149 7.99 3.93 -6.17
N GLU A 150 8.47 3.60 -4.98
CA GLU A 150 8.81 2.23 -4.63
C GLU A 150 7.56 1.40 -4.34
N ARG A 151 7.62 0.10 -4.68
CA ARG A 151 6.56 -0.89 -4.36
C ARG A 151 6.40 -1.13 -2.86
N ARG A 152 7.48 -0.95 -2.10
CA ARG A 152 7.57 -1.29 -0.68
C ARG A 152 6.62 -0.44 0.19
N PRO A 153 6.61 0.90 0.10
CA PRO A 153 5.61 1.74 0.76
C PRO A 153 4.17 1.27 0.60
N LEU A 154 3.75 0.95 -0.64
CA LEU A 154 2.38 0.51 -0.90
C LEU A 154 2.06 -0.84 -0.24
N ALA A 155 3.03 -1.77 -0.22
CA ALA A 155 2.91 -3.05 0.48
C ALA A 155 2.84 -2.88 2.00
N GLU A 156 3.61 -1.95 2.57
CA GLU A 156 3.55 -1.59 3.98
C GLU A 156 2.19 -0.98 4.31
N LEU A 157 1.68 -0.03 3.52
CA LEU A 157 0.37 0.58 3.75
C LEU A 157 -0.78 -0.44 3.65
N TRP A 158 -0.70 -1.37 2.69
CA TRP A 158 -1.63 -2.48 2.59
C TRP A 158 -1.57 -3.39 3.82
N GLY A 159 -0.37 -3.75 4.27
CA GLY A 159 -0.17 -4.55 5.47
C GLY A 159 -0.79 -3.90 6.71
N SER A 160 -0.57 -2.60 6.87
CA SER A 160 -1.11 -1.78 7.97
C SER A 160 -2.65 -1.76 7.95
N THR A 161 -3.24 -1.57 6.77
CA THR A 161 -4.71 -1.60 6.58
C THR A 161 -5.28 -2.98 6.85
N ALA A 162 -4.61 -4.04 6.39
CA ALA A 162 -5.02 -5.43 6.62
C ALA A 162 -4.94 -5.80 8.11
N LEU A 163 -3.88 -5.38 8.80
CA LEU A 163 -3.70 -5.58 10.23
C LEU A 163 -4.79 -4.88 11.04
N PHE A 164 -5.07 -3.61 10.76
CA PHE A 164 -6.14 -2.85 11.41
C PHE A 164 -7.50 -3.55 11.25
N ARG A 165 -7.85 -3.98 10.03
CA ARG A 165 -9.10 -4.72 9.77
C ARG A 165 -9.14 -6.08 10.48
N LYS A 166 -8.01 -6.79 10.54
CA LYS A 166 -7.89 -8.08 11.22
C LYS A 166 -8.21 -7.95 12.72
N TRP A 167 -7.73 -6.88 13.35
CA TRP A 167 -8.01 -6.58 14.75
C TRP A 167 -9.44 -6.08 14.96
N LEU A 168 -9.97 -5.28 14.04
CA LEU A 168 -11.29 -4.70 14.18
C LEU A 168 -12.44 -5.68 13.93
N ALA A 169 -12.29 -6.63 12.99
CA ALA A 169 -13.37 -7.50 12.55
C ALA A 169 -13.99 -8.38 13.67
N PRO A 170 -13.21 -8.98 14.59
CA PRO A 170 -13.77 -9.71 15.73
C PRO A 170 -14.63 -8.87 16.67
N LEU A 171 -14.42 -7.55 16.71
CA LEU A 171 -15.22 -6.63 17.52
C LEU A 171 -16.58 -6.29 16.90
N ASN A 172 -16.94 -6.83 15.73
CA ASN A 172 -18.24 -6.60 15.09
C ASN A 172 -19.20 -7.80 15.22
N PRO A 173 -19.75 -8.09 16.42
CA PRO A 173 -20.73 -9.14 16.57
C PRO A 173 -22.05 -8.74 15.89
N PRO A 174 -22.66 -9.63 15.08
CA PRO A 174 -23.85 -9.27 14.32
C PRO A 174 -25.07 -9.05 15.22
N GLY A 175 -25.68 -7.87 15.08
CA GLY A 175 -27.01 -7.58 15.61
C GLY A 175 -27.06 -6.95 17.00
N VAL A 176 -25.96 -6.35 17.49
CA VAL A 176 -25.96 -5.55 18.72
C VAL A 176 -26.99 -4.42 18.67
N GLN A 177 -27.14 -3.77 17.50
CA GLN A 177 -28.18 -2.75 17.26
C GLN A 177 -29.62 -3.24 17.45
N LYS A 178 -29.88 -4.55 17.30
CA LYS A 178 -31.23 -5.12 17.45
C LYS A 178 -31.44 -5.78 18.80
N ASP A 179 -30.36 -6.25 19.40
CA ASP A 179 -30.37 -7.10 20.59
C ASP A 179 -29.16 -6.78 21.46
N ILE A 180 -29.40 -6.02 22.54
CA ILE A 180 -28.37 -5.62 23.50
C ILE A 180 -27.74 -6.83 24.22
N SER A 181 -28.42 -7.98 24.27
CA SER A 181 -27.85 -9.18 24.89
C SER A 181 -26.62 -9.72 24.15
N LYS A 182 -26.42 -9.28 22.89
CA LYS A 182 -25.25 -9.58 22.07
C LYS A 182 -24.08 -8.61 22.29
N ALA A 183 -24.24 -7.62 23.17
CA ALA A 183 -23.17 -6.70 23.50
C ALA A 183 -21.93 -7.43 24.05
N TRP A 184 -20.78 -6.75 23.96
CA TRP A 184 -19.48 -7.28 24.36
C TRP A 184 -19.36 -7.58 25.84
N LEU A 185 -20.18 -6.95 26.69
CA LEU A 185 -20.22 -7.17 28.14
C LEU A 185 -21.64 -7.52 28.57
N LEU A 186 -21.75 -8.44 29.53
CA LEU A 186 -23.02 -8.91 30.05
C LEU A 186 -23.62 -7.90 31.04
N GLY A 187 -24.93 -7.66 30.91
CA GLY A 187 -25.64 -6.74 31.79
C GLY A 187 -25.58 -5.28 31.34
N ALA A 188 -25.10 -4.99 30.13
CA ALA A 188 -25.23 -3.65 29.54
C ALA A 188 -26.72 -3.29 29.45
N THR A 189 -27.05 -2.07 29.87
CA THR A 189 -28.42 -1.53 29.89
C THR A 189 -28.59 -0.36 28.93
N ASP A 190 -27.50 0.36 28.61
CA ASP A 190 -27.53 1.46 27.66
C ASP A 190 -27.41 0.97 26.21
N HIS A 191 -28.57 0.86 25.56
CA HIS A 191 -28.65 0.47 24.17
C HIS A 191 -28.08 1.51 23.20
N ALA A 192 -28.21 2.80 23.52
CA ALA A 192 -27.71 3.87 22.66
C ALA A 192 -26.18 3.87 22.63
N LEU A 193 -25.56 3.66 23.79
CA LEU A 193 -24.11 3.51 23.92
C LEU A 193 -23.59 2.28 23.16
N CYS A 194 -24.22 1.12 23.32
CA CYS A 194 -23.87 -0.09 22.57
C CYS A 194 -23.98 0.13 21.04
N SER A 195 -25.07 0.76 20.60
CA SER A 195 -25.32 1.08 19.20
C SER A 195 -24.30 2.09 18.64
N SER A 196 -23.86 3.06 19.44
CA SER A 196 -22.79 4.01 19.07
C SER A 196 -21.47 3.28 18.81
N VAL A 197 -21.06 2.37 19.70
CA VAL A 197 -19.84 1.57 19.53
C VAL A 197 -19.92 0.71 18.28
N ASP A 198 -21.03 -0.01 18.09
CA ASP A 198 -21.29 -0.86 16.93
C ASP A 198 -21.20 -0.07 15.62
N THR A 199 -21.89 1.07 15.55
CA THR A 199 -21.87 1.97 14.39
C THR A 199 -20.45 2.46 14.06
N ARG A 200 -19.62 2.73 15.07
CA ARG A 200 -18.23 3.18 14.85
C ARG A 200 -17.35 2.06 14.31
N ILE A 201 -17.51 0.84 14.82
CA ILE A 201 -16.81 -0.35 14.36
C ILE A 201 -17.20 -0.65 12.91
N ASP A 202 -18.50 -0.66 12.60
CA ASP A 202 -19.03 -0.86 11.24
C ASP A 202 -18.44 0.15 10.26
N ARG A 203 -18.55 1.45 10.57
CA ARG A 203 -17.99 2.52 9.71
C ARG A 203 -16.49 2.40 9.52
N ALA A 204 -15.77 1.99 10.56
CA ALA A 204 -14.32 1.80 10.46
C ALA A 204 -13.96 0.56 9.61
N LEU A 205 -14.75 -0.51 9.66
CA LEU A 205 -14.59 -1.67 8.79
C LEU A 205 -14.91 -1.34 7.33
N GLU A 206 -16.00 -0.61 7.07
CA GLU A 206 -16.40 -0.13 5.73
C GLU A 206 -15.29 0.73 5.11
N ARG A 207 -14.85 1.79 5.82
CA ARG A 207 -13.75 2.65 5.37
C ARG A 207 -12.43 1.88 5.17
N GLY A 208 -12.16 0.89 6.02
CA GLY A 208 -11.02 0.01 5.84
C GLY A 208 -11.12 -0.84 4.56
N GLN A 209 -12.32 -1.28 4.18
CA GLN A 209 -12.57 -2.01 2.94
C GLN A 209 -12.43 -1.10 1.71
N GLU A 210 -12.97 0.11 1.77
CA GLU A 210 -12.81 1.13 0.73
C GLU A 210 -11.31 1.41 0.48
N LEU A 211 -10.55 1.70 1.54
CA LEU A 211 -9.11 1.92 1.46
C LEU A 211 -8.38 0.71 0.85
N ALA A 212 -8.75 -0.52 1.25
CA ALA A 212 -8.17 -1.73 0.68
C ALA A 212 -8.51 -1.91 -0.82
N ALA A 213 -9.68 -1.46 -1.26
CA ALA A 213 -10.05 -1.46 -2.67
C ALA A 213 -9.23 -0.44 -3.46
N THR A 214 -9.07 0.78 -2.94
CA THR A 214 -8.22 1.81 -3.56
C THR A 214 -6.79 1.32 -3.67
N LEU A 215 -6.21 0.77 -2.60
CA LEU A 215 -4.86 0.19 -2.61
C LEU A 215 -4.65 -0.88 -3.69
N ARG A 216 -5.64 -1.77 -3.90
CA ARG A 216 -5.59 -2.76 -4.98
C ARG A 216 -5.59 -2.11 -6.36
N SER A 217 -6.37 -1.05 -6.55
CA SER A 217 -6.35 -0.26 -7.78
C SER A 217 -4.97 0.36 -8.02
N SER A 218 -4.36 0.95 -6.98
CA SER A 218 -3.02 1.54 -7.05
C SER A 218 -1.94 0.47 -7.36
N PHE A 219 -2.07 -0.74 -6.81
CA PHE A 219 -1.20 -1.87 -7.18
C PHE A 219 -1.34 -2.29 -8.63
N ASN A 220 -2.55 -2.35 -9.16
CA ASN A 220 -2.80 -2.71 -10.55
C ASN A 220 -2.18 -1.66 -11.50
N MET A 221 -2.33 -0.37 -11.18
CA MET A 221 -1.71 0.72 -11.94
C MET A 221 -0.18 0.57 -11.95
N LEU A 222 0.43 0.34 -10.79
CA LEU A 222 1.88 0.13 -10.68
C LEU A 222 2.36 -1.11 -11.44
N HIS A 223 1.55 -2.17 -11.51
CA HIS A 223 1.87 -3.35 -12.30
C HIS A 223 1.89 -3.01 -13.80
N SER A 224 0.83 -2.35 -14.29
CA SER A 224 0.72 -1.92 -15.69
C SER A 224 1.90 -1.05 -16.12
N GLU A 225 2.31 -0.06 -15.31
CA GLU A 225 3.48 0.78 -15.63
C GLU A 225 4.77 -0.04 -15.74
N THR A 226 4.95 -1.01 -14.85
CA THR A 226 6.15 -1.86 -14.89
C THR A 226 6.16 -2.81 -16.09
N GLU A 227 5.00 -3.34 -16.49
CA GLU A 227 4.86 -4.16 -17.69
C GLU A 227 5.07 -3.34 -18.96
N GLU A 228 4.50 -2.14 -19.06
CA GLU A 228 4.74 -1.22 -20.17
C GLU A 228 6.21 -0.83 -20.27
N GLY A 229 6.84 -0.50 -19.13
CA GLY A 229 8.26 -0.19 -19.08
C GLY A 229 9.15 -1.37 -19.48
N ALA A 230 8.74 -2.61 -19.20
CA ALA A 230 9.42 -3.81 -19.66
C ALA A 230 9.20 -4.06 -21.16
N ARG A 231 7.96 -3.87 -21.64
CA ARG A 231 7.60 -4.02 -23.06
C ARG A 231 8.35 -3.02 -23.94
N ARG A 232 8.41 -1.75 -23.54
CA ARG A 232 9.21 -0.72 -24.23
C ARG A 232 10.70 -1.08 -24.27
N ARG A 233 11.24 -1.68 -23.21
CA ARG A 233 12.63 -2.18 -23.19
C ARG A 233 12.82 -3.36 -24.13
N GLN A 234 11.87 -4.29 -24.15
CA GLN A 234 11.88 -5.43 -25.05
C GLN A 234 11.77 -4.99 -26.52
N GLU A 235 10.88 -4.05 -26.84
CA GLU A 235 10.72 -3.47 -28.17
C GLU A 235 12.01 -2.77 -28.63
N ARG A 236 12.65 -1.99 -27.75
CA ARG A 236 13.97 -1.39 -28.04
C ARG A 236 15.05 -2.45 -28.30
N GLY A 237 15.06 -3.53 -27.52
CA GLY A 237 15.97 -4.66 -27.72
C GLY A 237 15.70 -5.39 -29.03
N GLN A 238 14.44 -5.67 -29.35
CA GLN A 238 14.02 -6.30 -30.60
C GLN A 238 14.39 -5.44 -31.80
N HIS A 239 14.17 -4.13 -31.72
CA HIS A 239 14.56 -3.20 -32.77
C HIS A 239 16.08 -3.16 -32.97
N GLN A 240 16.88 -3.25 -31.90
CA GLN A 240 18.34 -3.38 -32.03
C GLN A 240 18.75 -4.70 -32.70
N ILE A 241 18.06 -5.80 -32.40
CA ILE A 241 18.30 -7.10 -33.04
C ILE A 241 17.90 -7.06 -34.51
N GLU A 242 16.77 -6.44 -34.84
CA GLU A 242 16.30 -6.26 -36.21
C GLU A 242 17.31 -5.46 -37.04
N ILE A 243 17.82 -4.36 -36.47
CA ILE A 243 18.89 -3.56 -37.09
C ILE A 243 20.14 -4.40 -37.31
N LEU A 244 20.60 -5.14 -36.29
CA LEU A 244 21.77 -6.01 -36.41
C LEU A 244 21.55 -7.07 -37.50
N ALA A 245 20.40 -7.74 -37.50
CA ALA A 245 20.04 -8.73 -38.50
C ALA A 245 20.03 -8.14 -39.92
N ALA A 246 19.43 -6.95 -40.12
CA ALA A 246 19.42 -6.27 -41.42
C ALA A 246 20.84 -5.92 -41.90
N VAL A 247 21.70 -5.45 -41.00
CA VAL A 247 23.10 -5.11 -41.32
C VAL A 247 23.93 -6.34 -41.69
N PHE A 248 23.69 -7.50 -41.06
CA PHE A 248 24.46 -8.72 -41.33
C PHE A 248 23.91 -9.57 -42.48
N LEU A 249 22.58 -9.64 -42.65
CA LEU A 249 21.91 -10.51 -43.61
C LEU A 249 22.15 -10.10 -45.07
N VAL A 250 22.16 -8.79 -45.36
CA VAL A 250 22.40 -8.28 -46.72
C VAL A 250 23.82 -8.62 -47.21
N PRO A 251 24.90 -8.35 -46.46
CA PRO A 251 26.24 -8.79 -46.81
C PRO A 251 26.38 -10.31 -46.97
N THR A 252 25.80 -11.09 -46.05
CA THR A 252 25.91 -12.57 -46.14
C THR A 252 25.18 -13.13 -47.35
N LEU A 253 24.01 -12.58 -47.72
CA LEU A 253 23.29 -12.99 -48.93
C LEU A 253 24.11 -12.71 -50.20
N ILE A 254 24.73 -11.54 -50.29
CA ILE A 254 25.60 -11.17 -51.42
C ILE A 254 26.79 -12.13 -51.51
N VAL A 255 27.49 -12.35 -50.40
CA VAL A 255 28.62 -13.31 -50.34
C VAL A 255 28.16 -14.71 -50.74
N GLY A 256 27.00 -15.17 -50.28
CA GLY A 256 26.43 -16.46 -50.66
C GLY A 256 26.13 -16.57 -52.16
N PHE A 257 25.49 -15.56 -52.74
CA PHE A 257 25.12 -15.55 -54.16
C PHE A 257 26.34 -15.55 -55.09
N PHE A 258 27.36 -14.76 -54.75
CA PHE A 258 28.60 -14.71 -55.53
C PHE A 258 29.53 -15.89 -55.22
N GLY A 259 29.57 -16.38 -53.99
CA GLY A 259 30.33 -17.57 -53.61
C GLY A 259 29.83 -18.83 -54.31
N ALA A 260 28.51 -18.95 -54.53
CA ALA A 260 27.93 -20.06 -55.28
C ALA A 260 28.23 -20.02 -56.80
N ASN A 261 28.44 -18.84 -57.39
CA ASN A 261 28.59 -18.67 -58.85
C ASN A 261 30.02 -18.37 -59.33
N THR A 262 30.97 -18.14 -58.42
CA THR A 262 32.37 -17.83 -58.78
C THR A 262 33.26 -19.06 -58.92
N TRP A 263 32.74 -20.27 -58.65
CA TRP A 263 33.45 -21.53 -58.83
C TRP A 263 32.93 -22.33 -60.03
N LEU A 264 33.09 -21.77 -61.23
CA LEU A 264 33.02 -22.53 -62.48
C LEU A 264 34.47 -22.84 -62.91
N PRO A 265 34.95 -24.10 -62.77
CA PRO A 265 36.30 -24.47 -63.16
C PRO A 265 36.43 -24.38 -64.69
N GLY A 266 37.23 -23.43 -65.19
CA GLY A 266 37.60 -23.33 -66.61
C GLY A 266 37.51 -21.95 -67.28
N ARG A 267 36.97 -20.91 -66.63
CA ARG A 267 37.04 -19.53 -67.15
C ARG A 267 38.06 -18.69 -66.39
N SER A 268 39.05 -18.18 -67.11
CA SER A 268 40.04 -17.19 -66.67
C SER A 268 39.38 -16.07 -65.85
N GLY A 269 39.68 -16.05 -64.55
CA GLY A 269 39.09 -15.16 -63.57
C GLY A 269 39.36 -13.69 -63.87
N SER A 270 38.31 -12.91 -64.09
CA SER A 270 38.42 -11.46 -64.10
C SER A 270 38.45 -10.98 -62.65
N VAL A 271 39.59 -10.45 -62.23
CA VAL A 271 39.73 -9.66 -60.99
C VAL A 271 38.61 -8.61 -60.89
N ALA A 272 38.14 -8.11 -62.04
CA ALA A 272 37.01 -7.20 -62.17
C ALA A 272 35.69 -7.72 -61.53
N ALA A 273 35.35 -9.02 -61.59
CA ALA A 273 34.11 -9.52 -60.99
C ALA A 273 34.17 -9.48 -59.45
N PHE A 274 35.35 -9.74 -58.89
CA PHE A 274 35.59 -9.63 -57.45
C PHE A 274 35.55 -8.16 -57.00
N GLU A 275 36.19 -7.25 -57.75
CA GLU A 275 36.16 -5.81 -57.47
C GLU A 275 34.75 -5.24 -57.53
N ILE A 276 33.93 -5.63 -58.52
CA ILE A 276 32.52 -5.22 -58.63
C ILE A 276 31.71 -5.75 -57.45
N MET A 277 31.94 -6.99 -57.01
CA MET A 277 31.28 -7.55 -55.84
C MET A 277 31.63 -6.78 -54.55
N VAL A 278 32.91 -6.49 -54.32
CA VAL A 278 33.37 -5.73 -53.15
C VAL A 278 32.80 -4.30 -53.17
N ALA A 279 32.77 -3.65 -54.34
CA ALA A 279 32.18 -2.34 -54.52
C ALA A 279 30.66 -2.34 -54.25
N ALA A 280 29.93 -3.32 -54.78
CA ALA A 280 28.49 -3.47 -54.54
C ALA A 280 28.19 -3.73 -53.05
N LEU A 281 29.00 -4.57 -52.41
CA LEU A 281 28.93 -4.84 -50.97
C LEU A 281 29.14 -3.55 -50.16
N ALA A 282 30.18 -2.78 -50.49
CA ALA A 282 30.49 -1.53 -49.80
C ALA A 282 29.38 -0.50 -49.96
N VAL A 283 28.84 -0.33 -51.18
CA VAL A 283 27.75 0.62 -51.46
C VAL A 283 26.48 0.23 -50.73
N LEU A 284 26.08 -1.04 -50.77
CA LEU A 284 24.87 -1.51 -50.07
C LEU A 284 25.02 -1.41 -48.55
N THR A 285 26.19 -1.76 -48.02
CA THR A 285 26.49 -1.62 -46.59
C THR A 285 26.41 -0.15 -46.16
N LEU A 286 27.04 0.76 -46.92
CA LEU A 286 26.98 2.20 -46.67
C LEU A 286 25.54 2.75 -46.79
N GLY A 287 24.75 2.24 -47.74
CA GLY A 287 23.35 2.60 -47.90
C GLY A 287 22.50 2.22 -46.68
N VAL A 288 22.65 0.99 -46.18
CA VAL A 288 21.95 0.52 -44.97
C VAL A 288 22.39 1.33 -43.74
N VAL A 289 23.69 1.55 -43.56
CA VAL A 289 24.21 2.37 -42.45
C VAL A 289 23.71 3.81 -42.55
N GLY A 290 23.70 4.40 -43.74
CA GLY A 290 23.19 5.75 -43.98
C GLY A 290 21.71 5.89 -43.63
N PHE A 291 20.89 4.92 -44.07
CA PHE A 291 19.47 4.85 -43.73
C PHE A 291 19.25 4.75 -42.21
N LEU A 292 20.02 3.89 -41.52
CA LEU A 292 19.94 3.74 -40.06
C LEU A 292 20.37 4.99 -39.29
N ILE A 293 21.38 5.73 -39.78
CA ILE A 293 21.79 7.00 -39.17
C ILE A 293 20.68 8.04 -39.36
N MET A 294 20.04 8.06 -40.52
CA MET A 294 18.95 9.00 -40.81
C MET A 294 17.70 8.68 -39.98
N SER A 295 17.27 7.43 -39.88
CA SER A 295 16.12 7.05 -39.05
C SER A 295 16.36 7.42 -37.58
N ARG A 296 17.55 7.11 -37.04
CA ARG A 296 17.94 7.50 -35.68
C ARG A 296 17.94 9.01 -35.45
N ARG A 297 18.18 9.82 -36.47
CA ARG A 297 18.09 11.29 -36.35
C ARG A 297 16.65 11.77 -36.26
N VAL A 298 15.74 11.14 -37.00
CA VAL A 298 14.30 11.44 -36.95
C VAL A 298 13.72 11.03 -35.61
N ASP A 299 14.02 9.83 -35.13
CA ASP A 299 13.54 9.34 -33.82
C ASP A 299 14.01 10.27 -32.68
N ARG A 300 15.28 10.70 -32.70
CA ARG A 300 15.82 11.65 -31.72
C ARG A 300 15.17 13.04 -31.79
N ALA A 301 14.65 13.45 -32.94
CA ALA A 301 13.95 14.72 -33.06
C ALA A 301 12.56 14.63 -32.40
N MET A 302 11.85 13.53 -32.65
CA MET A 302 10.56 13.26 -32.01
C MET A 302 10.66 13.08 -30.49
N ASP A 303 11.68 12.34 -30.02
CA ASP A 303 11.91 12.15 -28.58
C ASP A 303 12.15 13.49 -27.86
N ARG A 304 12.88 14.42 -28.49
CA ARG A 304 13.13 15.76 -27.93
C ARG A 304 11.86 16.62 -27.83
N GLU A 305 10.95 16.48 -28.79
CA GLU A 305 9.67 17.18 -28.79
C GLU A 305 8.77 16.67 -27.66
N ALA A 306 8.68 15.34 -27.50
CA ALA A 306 7.95 14.72 -26.39
C ALA A 306 8.56 15.05 -25.02
N GLU A 307 9.88 15.08 -24.90
CA GLU A 307 10.56 15.51 -23.67
C GLU A 307 10.31 16.99 -23.35
N ALA A 308 10.23 17.85 -24.36
CA ALA A 308 9.91 19.27 -24.18
C ALA A 308 8.47 19.48 -23.71
N GLU A 309 7.49 18.75 -24.28
CA GLU A 309 6.10 18.78 -23.81
C GLU A 309 5.96 18.29 -22.37
N LEU A 310 6.65 17.20 -22.01
CA LEU A 310 6.67 16.70 -20.63
C LEU A 310 7.32 17.70 -19.67
N ALA A 311 8.37 18.39 -20.09
CA ALA A 311 9.01 19.41 -19.28
C ALA A 311 8.10 20.62 -19.03
N ASP A 312 7.34 21.05 -20.05
CA ASP A 312 6.37 22.14 -19.93
C ASP A 312 5.21 21.74 -19.00
N MET A 313 4.72 20.51 -19.13
CA MET A 313 3.68 19.97 -18.24
C MET A 313 4.15 19.89 -16.78
N ARG A 314 5.41 19.51 -16.54
CA ARG A 314 6.02 19.54 -15.20
C ARG A 314 6.14 20.97 -14.65
N ALA A 315 6.53 21.93 -15.48
CA ALA A 315 6.63 23.33 -15.09
C ALA A 315 5.26 23.91 -14.72
N PHE A 316 4.22 23.59 -15.50
CA PHE A 316 2.83 23.98 -15.23
C PHE A 316 2.33 23.46 -13.88
N LEU A 317 2.69 22.21 -13.52
CA LEU A 317 2.32 21.59 -12.23
C LEU A 317 3.16 22.11 -11.04
N GLY A 318 4.03 23.10 -11.25
CA GLY A 318 4.87 23.67 -10.20
C GLY A 318 5.99 22.73 -9.74
N TYR A 319 6.32 21.69 -10.51
CA TYR A 319 7.38 20.75 -10.17
C TYR A 319 8.74 21.37 -10.53
N ARG A 320 9.49 21.81 -9.52
CA ARG A 320 10.94 22.00 -9.64
C ARG A 320 11.58 20.64 -9.43
N GLY A 321 12.24 20.12 -10.47
CA GLY A 321 12.98 18.86 -10.36
C GLY A 321 14.02 18.89 -9.23
N PRO A 322 14.49 17.70 -8.80
CA PRO A 322 15.50 17.56 -7.74
C PRO A 322 16.84 18.23 -8.09
#